data_AF-A0A348WGR6-F1
#
_entry.id   AF-A0A348WGR6-F1
#
_cell.length_a   1.000
_cell.length_b   1.000
_cell.length_c   1.000
_cell.angle_alpha   90.00
_cell.angle_beta   90.00
_cell.angle_gamma   90.00
#
_symmetry.space_group_name_H-M   'P 1'
#
loop_
_entity.id
_entity.type
_entity.pdbx_description
1 polymer ?
#
loop_
_entity_poly.entity_id
_entity_poly.type
_entity_poly.pdbx_seq_one_letter_code
_entity_poly.pdbx_strand_id
1 'polypeptide(L)'
;MNKVSDIKSDANADLYPTRLATGEVWRDRVDPVIWGDKTPTDHLSRDDLDRYERDGYLVKHDLFADDEVSALLDAAQDLRNSAPERLGPNAIREPGSGDLRTLFQLETHHDLFDRLSRSDRVAGIARRILNDEVYLHQSRLNYKPGFTGKEFYWHSDFETWHAEDGL
;
A
#
# COMPACT_ATOMS: atom_id res chain seq x y z
N MET A 1 -19.34 29.05 22.74
CA MET A 1 -19.27 29.72 21.42
C MET A 1 -17.86 30.30 21.28
N ASN A 2 -16.88 29.45 20.97
CA ASN A 2 -15.51 29.88 20.70
C ASN A 2 -15.28 29.72 19.20
N LYS A 3 -14.95 30.83 18.55
CA LYS A 3 -14.63 30.90 17.13
C LYS A 3 -13.45 29.99 16.85
N VAL A 4 -13.67 28.93 16.08
CA VAL A 4 -12.63 28.26 15.32
C VAL A 4 -12.08 29.33 14.37
N SER A 5 -10.83 29.72 14.59
CA SER A 5 -10.10 30.60 13.68
C SER A 5 -9.91 29.87 12.36
N ASP A 6 -10.44 30.43 11.28
CA ASP A 6 -10.15 30.01 9.91
C ASP A 6 -8.64 30.06 9.67
N ILE A 7 -7.98 28.90 9.74
CA ILE A 7 -6.65 28.72 9.16
C ILE A 7 -6.89 28.70 7.65
N LYS A 8 -6.62 29.84 6.99
CA LYS A 8 -6.44 29.85 5.54
C LYS A 8 -5.22 28.99 5.24
N SER A 9 -5.45 27.78 4.74
CA SER A 9 -4.38 26.95 4.19
C SER A 9 -3.81 27.67 2.96
N ASP A 10 -2.56 28.11 3.02
CA ASP A 10 -1.81 28.36 1.79
C ASP A 10 -1.71 27.00 1.08
N ALA A 11 -2.42 26.85 -0.04
CA ALA A 11 -2.49 25.61 -0.82
C ALA A 11 -1.13 25.18 -1.45
N ASN A 12 -0.03 25.80 -1.03
CA ASN A 12 1.34 25.62 -1.53
C ASN A 12 2.36 25.37 -0.40
N ALA A 13 1.94 25.28 0.87
CA ALA A 13 2.84 24.97 1.95
C ALA A 13 3.03 23.44 2.05
N ASP A 14 4.27 22.98 1.86
CA ASP A 14 4.66 21.60 2.14
C ASP A 14 4.50 21.32 3.65
N LEU A 15 3.57 20.42 3.97
CA LEU A 15 3.25 20.03 5.35
C LEU A 15 4.21 18.97 5.90
N TYR A 16 4.93 18.26 5.04
CA TYR A 16 5.85 17.17 5.41
C TYR A 16 7.27 17.30 4.82
N PRO A 17 7.95 18.46 4.94
CA PRO A 17 9.26 18.64 4.33
C PRO A 17 10.30 17.64 4.84
N THR A 18 10.91 16.88 3.94
CA THR A 18 11.89 15.82 4.23
C THR A 18 13.23 16.06 3.52
N ARG A 19 14.24 15.21 3.77
CA ARG A 19 15.59 15.27 3.17
C ARG A 19 16.30 16.62 3.37
N LEU A 20 16.07 17.22 4.53
CA LEU A 20 16.59 18.54 4.89
C LEU A 20 18.10 18.52 5.07
N ALA A 21 18.79 19.55 4.56
CA ALA A 21 20.23 19.73 4.76
C ALA A 21 20.63 19.90 6.24
N THR A 22 19.69 20.29 7.09
CA THR A 22 19.89 20.51 8.53
C THR A 22 19.81 19.23 9.37
N GLY A 23 19.46 18.09 8.76
CA GLY A 23 19.29 16.81 9.44
C GLY A 23 17.84 16.42 9.68
N GLU A 24 17.66 15.27 10.35
CA GLU A 24 16.37 14.65 10.63
C GLU A 24 15.59 15.37 11.72
N VAL A 25 14.28 15.52 11.52
CA VAL A 25 13.39 16.19 12.46
C VAL A 25 12.14 15.34 12.65
N TRP A 26 11.81 15.03 13.90
CA TRP A 26 10.53 14.42 14.26
C TRP A 26 9.42 15.45 14.17
N ARG A 27 8.32 15.09 13.50
CA ARG A 27 7.14 15.95 13.38
C ARG A 27 5.88 15.17 13.70
N ASP A 28 4.91 15.89 14.24
CA ASP A 28 3.57 15.36 14.48
C ASP A 28 2.83 15.23 13.15
N ARG A 29 2.07 14.14 13.02
CA ARG A 29 1.13 13.94 11.92
C ARG A 29 0.03 15.00 12.00
N VAL A 30 -0.27 15.65 10.88
CA VAL A 30 -1.34 16.68 10.81
C VAL A 30 -2.60 16.16 10.12
N ASP A 31 -2.52 15.02 9.44
CA ASP A 31 -3.67 14.37 8.80
C ASP A 31 -4.37 13.34 9.70
N PRO A 32 -5.69 13.13 9.57
CA PRO A 32 -6.40 12.04 10.23
C PRO A 32 -5.87 10.67 9.81
N VAL A 33 -5.93 9.67 10.70
CA VAL A 33 -5.69 8.25 10.33
C VAL A 33 -6.92 7.63 9.68
N ILE A 34 -8.10 7.95 10.21
CA ILE A 34 -9.41 7.63 9.62
C ILE A 34 -10.06 8.96 9.19
N TRP A 35 -10.39 9.09 7.92
CA TRP A 35 -10.91 10.32 7.32
C TRP A 35 -12.43 10.46 7.39
N GLY A 36 -13.14 9.42 7.85
CA GLY A 36 -14.59 9.35 7.96
C GLY A 36 -15.08 8.92 9.34
N ASP A 37 -16.34 8.46 9.40
CA ASP A 37 -16.87 7.85 10.61
C ASP A 37 -16.38 6.40 10.81
N LYS A 38 -16.65 5.85 11.99
CA LYS A 38 -16.32 4.45 12.31
C LYS A 38 -17.51 3.51 12.17
N THR A 39 -18.37 3.77 11.19
CA THR A 39 -19.51 2.89 10.90
C THR A 39 -18.99 1.55 10.33
N PRO A 40 -19.37 0.40 10.93
CA PRO A 40 -18.96 -0.91 10.44
C PRO A 40 -19.39 -1.19 9.00
N THR A 41 -18.66 -2.06 8.32
CA THR A 41 -19.00 -2.63 7.01
C THR A 41 -18.91 -4.16 7.06
N ASP A 42 -19.24 -4.82 5.96
CA ASP A 42 -19.14 -6.29 5.84
C ASP A 42 -17.73 -6.83 6.13
N HIS A 43 -16.69 -6.01 5.98
CA HIS A 43 -15.30 -6.42 6.14
C HIS A 43 -14.53 -5.66 7.24
N LEU A 44 -15.15 -4.65 7.86
CA LEU A 44 -14.56 -3.84 8.93
C LEU A 44 -15.52 -3.67 10.10
N SER A 45 -15.11 -4.14 11.27
CA SER A 45 -15.78 -3.80 12.52
C SER A 45 -15.33 -2.44 13.05
N ARG A 46 -16.08 -1.88 14.02
CA ARG A 46 -15.64 -0.67 14.73
C ARG A 46 -14.32 -0.89 15.48
N ASP A 47 -14.14 -2.08 16.05
CA ASP A 47 -12.90 -2.46 16.74
C ASP A 47 -11.71 -2.54 15.79
N ASP A 48 -11.92 -3.00 14.54
CA ASP A 48 -10.88 -2.99 13.51
C ASP A 48 -10.43 -1.54 13.21
N LEU A 49 -11.38 -0.61 13.10
CA LEU A 49 -11.10 0.81 12.85
C LEU A 49 -10.43 1.50 14.04
N ASP A 50 -10.85 1.19 15.27
CA ASP A 50 -10.21 1.68 16.50
C ASP A 50 -8.77 1.17 16.63
N ARG A 51 -8.50 -0.09 16.25
CA ARG A 51 -7.13 -0.64 16.22
C ARG A 51 -6.27 -0.02 15.14
N TYR A 52 -6.80 0.11 13.91
CA TYR A 52 -6.06 0.73 12.82
C TYR A 52 -5.69 2.18 13.14
N GLU A 53 -6.61 2.95 13.75
CA GLU A 53 -6.33 4.33 14.16
C GLU A 53 -5.21 4.43 15.21
N ARG A 54 -5.20 3.51 16.19
CA ARG A 54 -4.21 3.50 17.27
C ARG A 54 -2.85 2.96 16.83
N ASP A 55 -2.85 1.85 16.09
CA ASP A 55 -1.65 1.05 15.81
C ASP A 55 -1.06 1.30 14.42
N GLY A 56 -1.82 1.90 13.50
CA GLY A 56 -1.40 2.20 12.13
C GLY A 56 -1.43 0.99 11.18
N TYR A 57 -1.95 -0.17 11.60
CA TYR A 57 -2.12 -1.35 10.76
C TYR A 57 -3.31 -2.20 11.20
N LEU A 58 -3.77 -3.09 10.30
CA LEU A 58 -4.86 -4.03 10.55
C LEU A 58 -4.51 -5.41 9.98
N VAL A 59 -4.86 -6.47 10.70
CA VAL A 59 -4.75 -7.86 10.24
C VAL A 59 -6.14 -8.47 10.14
N LYS A 60 -6.51 -8.91 8.94
CA LYS A 60 -7.75 -9.65 8.68
C LYS A 60 -7.40 -11.10 8.36
N HIS A 61 -7.81 -12.01 9.24
CA HIS A 61 -7.73 -13.45 9.00
C HIS A 61 -8.95 -13.90 8.17
N ASP A 62 -8.77 -14.97 7.40
CA ASP A 62 -9.85 -15.67 6.69
C ASP A 62 -10.70 -14.76 5.77
N LEU A 63 -10.08 -13.73 5.20
CA LEU A 63 -10.75 -12.79 4.28
C LEU A 63 -11.02 -13.41 2.90
N PHE A 64 -10.21 -14.40 2.53
CA PHE A 64 -10.31 -15.17 1.29
C PHE A 64 -10.38 -16.66 1.63
N ALA A 65 -11.14 -17.41 0.84
CA ALA A 65 -11.24 -18.85 0.99
C ALA A 65 -9.95 -19.55 0.51
N ASP A 66 -9.74 -20.79 0.96
CA ASP A 66 -8.52 -21.55 0.66
C ASP A 66 -8.28 -21.76 -0.84
N ASP A 67 -9.34 -21.89 -1.63
CA ASP A 67 -9.29 -22.02 -3.09
C ASP A 67 -8.91 -20.70 -3.78
N GLU A 68 -9.43 -19.57 -3.29
CA GLU A 68 -9.03 -18.23 -3.73
C GLU A 68 -7.55 -17.96 -3.43
N VAL A 69 -7.08 -18.33 -2.24
CA VAL A 69 -5.67 -18.22 -1.85
C VAL A 69 -4.80 -19.11 -2.74
N SER A 70 -5.23 -20.35 -3.00
CA SER A 70 -4.52 -21.26 -3.90
C SER A 70 -4.39 -20.68 -5.32
N ALA A 71 -5.48 -20.12 -5.88
CA ALA A 71 -5.45 -19.50 -7.19
C ALA A 71 -4.51 -18.28 -7.26
N LEU A 72 -4.43 -17.48 -6.20
CA LEU A 72 -3.48 -16.36 -6.11
C LEU A 72 -2.02 -16.84 -6.07
N LEU A 73 -1.75 -17.94 -5.37
CA LEU A 73 -0.42 -18.54 -5.31
C LEU A 73 0.00 -19.14 -6.66
N ASP A 74 -0.91 -19.80 -7.36
CA ASP A 74 -0.66 -20.34 -8.70
C ASP A 74 -0.38 -19.20 -9.69
N ALA A 75 -1.20 -18.14 -9.69
CA ALA A 75 -0.97 -16.95 -10.51
C ALA A 75 0.38 -16.28 -10.22
N ALA A 76 0.78 -16.21 -8.95
CA ALA A 76 2.11 -15.71 -8.57
C ALA A 76 3.22 -16.62 -9.12
N GLN A 77 3.10 -17.94 -9.03
CA GLN A 77 4.10 -18.86 -9.57
C GLN A 77 4.21 -18.76 -11.10
N ASP A 78 3.08 -18.62 -11.80
CA ASP A 78 3.05 -18.43 -13.25
C ASP A 78 3.76 -17.14 -13.69
N LEU A 79 3.54 -16.03 -12.97
CA LEU A 79 4.26 -14.78 -13.21
C LEU A 79 5.75 -14.93 -12.90
N ARG A 80 6.12 -15.65 -11.84
CA ARG A 80 7.52 -15.90 -11.50
C ARG A 80 8.27 -16.66 -12.58
N ASN A 81 7.61 -17.64 -13.20
CA ASN A 81 8.18 -18.50 -14.24
C ASN A 81 8.04 -17.90 -15.65
N SER A 82 7.44 -16.72 -15.77
CA SER A 82 7.24 -16.06 -17.07
C SER A 82 8.55 -15.50 -17.63
N ALA A 83 8.67 -15.58 -18.95
CA ALA A 83 9.81 -15.05 -19.68
C ALA A 83 9.96 -13.52 -19.47
N PRO A 84 11.18 -12.98 -19.38
CA PRO A 84 11.41 -11.55 -19.15
C PRO A 84 10.66 -10.65 -20.15
N GLU A 85 10.54 -11.08 -21.40
CA GLU A 85 9.87 -10.33 -22.47
C GLU A 85 8.37 -10.15 -22.19
N ARG A 86 7.74 -11.10 -21.49
CA ARG A 86 6.33 -11.01 -21.07
C ARG A 86 6.15 -10.01 -19.93
N LEU A 87 7.10 -9.93 -19.01
CA LEU A 87 6.99 -9.07 -17.82
C LEU A 87 7.48 -7.65 -18.09
N GLY A 88 8.36 -7.47 -19.07
CA GLY A 88 8.84 -6.16 -19.51
C GLY A 88 9.62 -5.41 -18.43
N PRO A 89 9.64 -4.07 -18.48
CA PRO A 89 10.47 -3.23 -17.60
C PRO A 89 10.01 -3.22 -16.13
N ASN A 90 8.79 -3.67 -15.86
CA ASN A 90 8.22 -3.72 -14.50
C ASN A 90 8.77 -4.88 -13.65
N ALA A 91 9.55 -5.78 -14.25
CA ALA A 91 10.20 -6.90 -13.57
C ALA A 91 11.60 -6.52 -13.07
N ILE A 92 11.72 -6.36 -11.75
CA ILE A 92 13.02 -6.19 -11.08
C ILE A 92 13.58 -7.57 -10.77
N ARG A 93 14.81 -7.81 -11.22
CA ARG A 93 15.52 -9.09 -11.07
C ARG A 93 16.75 -8.94 -10.19
N GLU A 94 17.10 -9.99 -9.46
CA GLU A 94 18.33 -10.02 -8.66
C GLU A 94 19.56 -9.95 -9.58
N PRO A 95 20.53 -9.06 -9.30
CA PRO A 95 21.81 -9.05 -10.00
C PRO A 95 22.51 -10.41 -9.84
N GLY A 96 22.94 -11.01 -10.95
CA GLY A 96 23.65 -12.28 -10.96
C GLY A 96 22.77 -13.47 -11.34
N SER A 97 21.78 -13.85 -10.51
CA SER A 97 20.92 -15.02 -10.81
C SER A 97 19.91 -14.75 -11.92
N GLY A 98 19.47 -13.49 -12.08
CA GLY A 98 18.41 -13.13 -13.01
C GLY A 98 17.01 -13.52 -12.53
N ASP A 99 16.88 -14.01 -11.29
CA ASP A 99 15.59 -14.37 -10.71
C ASP A 99 14.70 -13.16 -10.53
N LEU A 100 13.39 -13.32 -10.76
CA LEU A 100 12.40 -12.28 -10.49
C LEU A 100 12.31 -12.02 -8.99
N ARG A 101 12.59 -10.77 -8.58
CA ARG A 101 12.55 -10.31 -7.19
C ARG A 101 11.26 -9.57 -6.90
N THR A 102 10.92 -8.61 -7.75
CA THR A 102 9.71 -7.80 -7.62
C THR A 102 9.10 -7.58 -8.99
N LEU A 103 7.79 -7.77 -9.09
CA LEU A 103 7.02 -7.37 -10.27
C LEU A 103 6.08 -6.24 -9.88
N PHE A 104 6.14 -5.11 -10.58
CA PHE A 104 5.22 -3.98 -10.41
C PHE A 104 4.03 -4.06 -11.38
N GLN A 105 2.99 -3.25 -11.14
CA GLN A 105 1.80 -3.12 -12.00
C GLN A 105 1.09 -4.47 -12.25
N LEU A 106 0.88 -5.25 -11.20
CA LEU A 106 0.32 -6.60 -11.24
C LEU A 106 -1.02 -6.69 -11.98
N GLU A 107 -1.84 -5.67 -11.86
CA GLU A 107 -3.12 -5.52 -12.54
C GLU A 107 -3.00 -5.52 -14.07
N THR A 108 -1.85 -5.11 -14.61
CA THR A 108 -1.57 -5.15 -16.06
C THR A 108 -1.05 -6.51 -16.52
N HIS A 109 -0.55 -7.33 -15.58
CA HIS A 109 0.09 -8.61 -15.88
C HIS A 109 -0.84 -9.82 -15.67
N HIS A 110 -1.89 -9.69 -14.85
CA HIS A 110 -2.79 -10.79 -14.55
C HIS A 110 -4.18 -10.33 -14.05
N ASP A 111 -5.24 -10.79 -14.72
CA ASP A 111 -6.64 -10.43 -14.41
C ASP A 111 -7.04 -10.74 -12.97
N LEU A 112 -6.51 -11.81 -12.38
CA LEU A 112 -6.79 -12.13 -10.98
C LEU A 112 -6.27 -11.06 -10.01
N PHE A 113 -5.09 -10.48 -10.26
CA PHE A 113 -4.56 -9.41 -9.41
C PHE A 113 -5.27 -8.09 -9.67
N ASP A 114 -5.72 -7.83 -10.90
CA ASP A 114 -6.60 -6.70 -11.21
C ASP A 114 -7.92 -6.81 -10.42
N ARG A 115 -8.57 -7.98 -10.48
CA ARG A 115 -9.80 -8.26 -9.72
C ARG A 115 -9.58 -8.21 -8.21
N LEU A 116 -8.44 -8.69 -7.71
CA LEU A 116 -8.08 -8.60 -6.30
C LEU A 116 -8.02 -7.15 -5.84
N SER A 117 -7.36 -6.28 -6.61
CA SER A 117 -7.20 -4.86 -6.24
C SER A 117 -8.53 -4.10 -6.19
N ARG A 118 -9.53 -4.53 -6.98
CA ARG A 118 -10.88 -3.95 -7.05
C ARG A 118 -11.90 -4.60 -6.13
N SER A 119 -11.55 -5.71 -5.47
CA SER A 119 -12.45 -6.44 -4.58
C SER A 119 -12.90 -5.55 -3.41
N ASP A 120 -14.19 -5.56 -3.06
CA ASP A 120 -14.70 -4.81 -1.89
C ASP A 120 -14.05 -5.25 -0.57
N ARG A 121 -13.54 -6.49 -0.52
CA ARG A 121 -12.73 -7.01 0.59
C ARG A 121 -11.40 -6.25 0.77
N VAL A 122 -10.92 -5.56 -0.27
CA VAL A 122 -9.66 -4.81 -0.28
C VAL A 122 -9.92 -3.32 -0.49
N ALA A 123 -10.46 -2.94 -1.65
CA ALA A 123 -10.76 -1.55 -1.98
C ALA A 123 -11.85 -0.96 -1.08
N GLY A 124 -12.85 -1.75 -0.66
CA GLY A 124 -13.88 -1.28 0.27
C GLY A 124 -13.32 -0.93 1.66
N ILE A 125 -12.29 -1.64 2.12
CA ILE A 125 -11.55 -1.32 3.35
C ILE A 125 -10.83 0.02 3.18
N ALA A 126 -10.09 0.20 2.08
CA ALA A 126 -9.38 1.45 1.80
C ALA A 126 -10.32 2.64 1.69
N ARG A 127 -11.43 2.51 0.95
CA ARG A 127 -12.46 3.55 0.83
C ARG A 127 -13.08 3.92 2.18
N ARG A 128 -13.30 2.94 3.07
CA ARG A 128 -13.80 3.22 4.43
C ARG A 128 -12.81 4.04 5.25
N ILE A 129 -11.52 3.69 5.19
CA ILE A 129 -10.46 4.38 5.96
C ILE A 129 -10.22 5.79 5.43
N LEU A 130 -10.16 5.93 4.11
CA LEU A 130 -9.85 7.19 3.42
C LEU A 130 -11.09 8.07 3.18
N ASN A 131 -12.29 7.53 3.36
CA ASN A 131 -13.57 8.22 3.15
C ASN A 131 -13.69 8.91 1.78
N ASP A 132 -13.16 8.26 0.75
CA ASP A 132 -13.20 8.71 -0.64
C ASP A 132 -13.16 7.50 -1.58
N GLU A 133 -13.45 7.72 -2.86
CA GLU A 133 -13.09 6.77 -3.90
C GLU A 133 -11.56 6.67 -4.00
N VAL A 134 -11.09 5.47 -4.33
CA VAL A 134 -9.65 5.15 -4.33
C VAL A 134 -9.21 4.66 -5.69
N TYR A 135 -7.94 4.91 -6.01
CA TYR A 135 -7.27 4.31 -7.15
C TYR A 135 -5.98 3.63 -6.67
N LEU A 136 -5.44 2.75 -7.51
CA LEU A 136 -4.21 2.02 -7.22
C LEU A 136 -3.00 2.90 -7.57
N HIS A 137 -2.35 3.48 -6.56
CA HIS A 137 -1.12 4.26 -6.76
C HIS A 137 0.04 3.36 -7.21
N GLN A 138 0.22 2.20 -6.57
CA GLN A 138 1.23 1.21 -6.91
C GLN A 138 0.79 -0.19 -6.50
N SER A 139 1.20 -1.21 -7.28
CA SER A 139 1.12 -2.62 -6.89
C SER A 139 2.46 -3.30 -7.08
N ARG A 140 2.76 -4.29 -6.23
CA ARG A 140 4.00 -5.06 -6.29
C ARG A 140 3.83 -6.49 -5.77
N LEU A 141 4.44 -7.45 -6.45
CA LEU A 141 4.58 -8.83 -5.98
C LEU A 141 6.04 -9.10 -5.67
N ASN A 142 6.35 -9.33 -4.39
CA ASN A 142 7.71 -9.51 -3.90
C ASN A 142 8.01 -10.99 -3.62
N TYR A 143 9.00 -11.56 -4.29
CA TYR A 143 9.48 -12.91 -4.03
C TYR A 143 10.66 -12.86 -3.06
N LYS A 144 10.46 -13.45 -1.86
CA LYS A 144 11.51 -13.63 -0.86
C LYS A 144 11.87 -15.11 -0.73
N PRO A 145 12.79 -15.63 -1.58
CA PRO A 145 13.25 -17.01 -1.43
C PRO A 145 13.91 -17.20 -0.07
N GLY A 146 13.74 -18.40 0.50
CA GLY A 146 14.46 -18.80 1.69
C GLY A 146 15.97 -18.71 1.47
N PHE A 147 16.71 -18.35 2.52
CA PHE A 147 18.18 -18.32 2.57
C PHE A 147 18.90 -17.25 1.73
N THR A 148 18.28 -16.66 0.70
CA THR A 148 18.96 -15.69 -0.19
C THR A 148 18.26 -14.34 -0.29
N GLY A 149 17.05 -14.20 0.25
CA GLY A 149 16.34 -12.92 0.24
C GLY A 149 16.97 -11.87 1.16
N LYS A 150 17.43 -10.77 0.58
CA LYS A 150 17.85 -9.58 1.34
C LYS A 150 16.69 -8.96 2.13
N GLU A 151 17.04 -8.29 3.22
CA GLU A 151 16.17 -7.50 4.08
C GLU A 151 15.60 -6.27 3.36
N PHE A 152 14.51 -5.72 3.91
CA PHE A 152 14.11 -4.34 3.63
C PHE A 152 14.38 -3.53 4.90
N TYR A 153 15.20 -2.48 4.79
CA TYR A 153 15.47 -1.58 5.91
C TYR A 153 14.21 -0.80 6.30
N TRP A 154 14.17 -0.29 7.52
CA TRP A 154 13.08 0.57 7.98
C TRP A 154 12.92 1.79 7.09
N HIS A 155 11.70 2.06 6.66
CA HIS A 155 11.31 3.24 5.90
C HIS A 155 9.83 3.55 6.14
N SER A 156 9.43 4.78 5.84
CA SER A 156 8.04 5.17 5.68
C SER A 156 7.78 5.31 4.19
N ASP A 157 6.84 4.53 3.65
CA ASP A 157 6.47 4.63 2.24
C ASP A 157 6.02 6.06 1.87
N PHE A 158 5.27 6.72 2.75
CA PHE A 158 4.80 8.10 2.55
C PHE A 158 5.93 9.12 2.39
N GLU A 159 7.07 8.95 3.07
CA GLU A 159 8.21 9.88 2.90
C GLU A 159 8.72 9.86 1.46
N THR A 160 8.85 8.67 0.89
CA THR A 160 9.35 8.52 -0.48
C THR A 160 8.31 8.94 -1.50
N TRP A 161 7.03 8.59 -1.30
CA TRP A 161 5.94 9.05 -2.17
C TRP A 161 5.83 10.58 -2.19
N HIS A 162 5.94 11.22 -1.03
CA HIS A 162 5.91 12.68 -0.95
C HIS A 162 7.13 13.31 -1.63
N ALA A 163 8.34 12.83 -1.31
CA ALA A 163 9.59 13.44 -1.79
C ALA A 163 9.89 13.19 -3.27
N GLU A 164 9.50 12.04 -3.81
CA GLU A 164 9.89 11.59 -5.15
C GLU A 164 8.72 11.59 -6.14
N ASP A 165 7.51 11.26 -5.69
CA ASP A 165 6.33 11.16 -6.56
C ASP A 165 5.45 12.41 -6.52
N GLY A 166 5.67 13.31 -5.55
CA GLY A 166 4.94 14.56 -5.37
C GLY A 166 3.55 14.39 -4.76
N LEU A 167 3.37 13.32 -3.97
CA LEU A 167 2.13 13.02 -3.24
C LEU A 167 1.93 13.95 -2.02
#